data_AF-A0A5C7Q361-F1
#
_entry.id   AF-A0A5C7Q361-F1
#
_cell.length_a   1.000
_cell.length_b   1.000
_cell.length_c   1.000
_cell.angle_alpha   90.00
_cell.angle_beta   90.00
_cell.angle_gamma   90.00
#
_symmetry.space_group_name_H-M   'P 1'
#
loop_
_entity.id
_entity.type
_entity.pdbx_description
1 polymer ?
#
loop_
_entity_poly.entity_id
_entity_poly.type
_entity_poly.pdbx_seq_one_letter_code
_entity_poly.pdbx_strand_id
1 'polypeptide(L)'
;MALTTDQLADFQADLGIGTDEAVFTDAELERLYSRAGEVYATAVYMAWRQLLAASTKYIDYRVAQTEEKRSQVYQHIKDMVGHWQSESDKATNVQGVRLVGLTEIPPRTKEEPVTADSERRKQYRRAGWR
;
A
#
# COMPACT_ATOMS: atom_id res chain seq x y z
N MET A 1 12.35 19.43 3.96
CA MET A 1 12.37 20.24 2.73
C MET A 1 10.99 20.88 2.56
N ALA A 2 10.91 22.18 2.27
CA ALA A 2 9.62 22.85 2.04
C ALA A 2 9.13 22.55 0.62
N LEU A 3 7.81 22.47 0.43
CA LEU A 3 7.20 22.30 -0.90
C LEU A 3 7.38 23.61 -1.68
N THR A 4 7.61 23.52 -2.99
CA THR A 4 7.58 24.71 -3.84
C THR A 4 6.13 25.18 -4.07
N THR A 5 5.94 26.43 -4.50
CA THR A 5 4.61 26.97 -4.81
C THR A 5 3.87 26.11 -5.85
N ASP A 6 4.58 25.62 -6.86
CA ASP A 6 3.99 24.73 -7.88
C ASP A 6 3.56 23.39 -7.27
N GLN A 7 4.38 22.82 -6.37
CA GLN A 7 4.04 21.56 -5.69
C GLN A 7 2.87 21.70 -4.72
N LEU A 8 2.70 22.87 -4.09
CA LEU A 8 1.53 23.18 -3.27
C LEU A 8 0.28 23.30 -4.12
N ALA A 9 0.37 23.97 -5.28
CA ALA A 9 -0.75 24.07 -6.21
C ALA A 9 -1.16 22.69 -6.76
N ASP A 10 -0.18 21.84 -7.12
CA ASP A 10 -0.44 20.47 -7.54
C ASP A 10 -1.09 19.64 -6.42
N PHE A 11 -0.61 19.77 -5.18
CA PHE A 11 -1.19 19.09 -4.01
C PHE A 11 -2.65 19.53 -3.79
N GLN A 12 -2.91 20.83 -3.84
CA GLN A 12 -4.27 21.39 -3.74
C GLN A 12 -5.19 20.92 -4.88
N ALA A 13 -4.65 20.80 -6.10
CA ALA A 13 -5.38 20.27 -7.25
C ALA A 13 -5.71 18.78 -7.09
N ASP A 14 -4.75 17.97 -6.61
CA ASP A 14 -4.93 16.53 -6.35
C ASP A 14 -5.94 16.24 -5.23
N LEU A 15 -6.13 17.20 -4.32
CA LEU A 15 -7.17 17.18 -3.29
C LEU A 15 -8.52 17.73 -3.78
N GLY A 16 -8.56 18.34 -4.97
CA GLY A 16 -9.76 18.96 -5.53
C GLY A 16 -10.25 20.18 -4.75
N ILE A 17 -9.39 20.79 -3.94
CA ILE A 17 -9.72 21.95 -3.07
C ILE A 17 -9.38 23.29 -3.72
N GLY A 18 -8.56 23.31 -4.78
CA GLY A 18 -8.08 24.55 -5.39
C GLY A 18 -7.33 25.42 -4.37
N THR A 19 -7.36 26.74 -4.55
CA THR A 19 -6.68 27.68 -3.61
C THR A 19 -7.49 27.97 -2.34
N ASP A 20 -8.41 27.06 -1.95
CA ASP A 20 -9.25 27.24 -0.77
C ASP A 20 -8.52 26.76 0.50
N GLU A 21 -7.93 27.72 1.22
CA GLU A 21 -7.23 27.48 2.49
C GLU A 21 -8.17 27.12 3.65
N ALA A 22 -9.50 27.12 3.46
CA ALA A 22 -10.44 26.72 4.50
C ALA A 22 -10.40 25.20 4.80
N VAL A 23 -9.92 24.39 3.84
CA VAL A 23 -9.82 22.94 3.98
C VAL A 23 -8.46 22.53 4.53
N PHE A 24 -7.39 23.06 3.94
CA PHE A 24 -6.02 22.94 4.44
C PHE A 24 -5.26 24.22 4.14
N THR A 25 -4.56 24.74 5.16
CA THR A 25 -3.57 25.80 4.97
C THR A 25 -2.28 25.22 4.37
N ASP A 26 -1.49 26.06 3.69
CA ASP A 26 -0.19 25.63 3.13
C ASP A 26 0.73 25.04 4.20
N ALA A 27 0.73 25.63 5.41
CA ALA A 27 1.47 25.11 6.55
C ALA A 27 0.98 23.74 7.05
N GLU A 28 -0.27 23.36 6.79
CA GLU A 28 -0.78 22.02 7.07
C GLU A 28 -0.32 21.02 6.02
N LEU A 29 -0.33 21.40 4.74
CA LEU A 29 0.15 20.58 3.64
C LEU A 29 1.65 20.29 3.78
N GLU A 30 2.46 21.29 4.16
CA GLU A 30 3.88 21.10 4.44
C GLU A 30 4.13 20.17 5.64
N ARG A 31 3.31 20.28 6.69
CA ARG A 31 3.38 19.37 7.85
C ARG A 31 3.02 17.94 7.47
N LEU A 32 2.03 17.76 6.61
CA LEU A 32 1.65 16.44 6.07
C LEU A 32 2.75 15.85 5.21
N TYR A 33 3.36 16.65 4.34
CA TYR A 33 4.49 16.25 3.52
C TYR A 33 5.69 15.82 4.36
N SER A 34 6.02 16.60 5.37
CA SER A 34 7.09 16.27 6.32
C SER A 34 6.78 14.98 7.09
N ARG A 35 5.53 14.78 7.52
CA ARG A 35 5.08 13.56 8.22
C ARG A 35 5.11 12.32 7.32
N ALA A 36 4.88 12.50 6.03
CA ALA A 36 4.96 11.45 5.01
C ALA A 36 6.40 11.07 4.64
N GLY A 37 7.42 11.65 5.29
CA GLY A 37 8.82 11.41 4.97
C GLY A 37 9.23 12.04 3.63
N GLU A 38 8.59 13.15 3.26
CA GLU A 38 8.84 13.85 1.99
C GLU A 38 8.48 13.00 0.75
N VAL A 39 7.58 12.02 0.93
CA VAL A 39 7.01 11.23 -0.17
C VAL A 39 5.66 11.83 -0.56
N TYR A 40 5.60 12.46 -1.73
CA TYR A 40 4.42 13.20 -2.21
C TYR A 40 3.13 12.36 -2.19
N ALA A 41 3.13 11.18 -2.82
CA ALA A 41 1.95 10.30 -2.88
C ALA A 41 1.44 9.91 -1.49
N THR A 42 2.36 9.68 -0.55
CA THR A 42 2.03 9.36 0.84
C THR A 42 1.44 10.56 1.57
N ALA A 43 1.92 11.77 1.28
CA ALA A 43 1.36 13.01 1.81
C ALA A 43 -0.08 13.22 1.34
N VAL A 44 -0.33 13.03 0.03
CA VAL A 44 -1.67 13.13 -0.57
C VAL A 44 -2.62 12.08 0.02
N TYR A 45 -2.17 10.84 0.18
CA TYR A 45 -2.93 9.80 0.88
C TYR A 45 -3.29 10.20 2.32
N MET A 46 -2.35 10.76 3.09
CA MET A 46 -2.60 11.20 4.46
C MET A 46 -3.63 12.34 4.52
N ALA A 47 -3.58 13.28 3.57
CA ALA A 47 -4.55 14.37 3.46
C ALA A 47 -5.96 13.81 3.14
N TRP A 48 -6.11 12.94 2.14
CA TRP A 48 -7.37 12.28 1.83
C TRP A 48 -7.92 11.45 3.00
N ARG A 49 -7.06 10.79 3.77
CA ARG A 49 -7.46 10.07 4.99
C ARG A 49 -8.01 11.00 6.07
N GLN A 50 -7.43 12.20 6.23
CA GLN A 50 -7.96 13.20 7.16
C GLN A 50 -9.32 13.74 6.68
N LEU A 51 -9.46 14.00 5.37
CA LEU A 51 -10.75 14.39 4.78
C LEU A 51 -11.81 13.31 5.00
N LEU A 52 -11.47 12.04 4.81
CA LEU A 52 -12.37 10.92 5.10
C LEU A 52 -12.78 10.90 6.58
N ALA A 53 -11.82 11.05 7.51
CA ALA A 53 -12.10 11.09 8.94
C ALA A 53 -12.90 12.33 9.39
N ALA A 54 -12.79 13.45 8.69
CA ALA A 54 -13.64 14.62 8.90
C ALA A 54 -15.04 14.40 8.32
N SER A 55 -15.12 13.79 7.13
CA SER A 55 -16.39 13.49 6.46
C SER A 55 -17.30 12.59 7.30
N THR A 56 -16.73 11.68 8.10
CA THR A 56 -17.52 10.82 8.99
C THR A 56 -18.27 11.58 10.08
N LYS A 57 -17.77 12.75 10.52
CA LYS A 57 -18.48 13.61 11.48
C LYS A 57 -19.68 14.32 10.85
N TYR A 58 -19.66 14.53 9.54
CA TYR A 58 -20.76 15.14 8.78
C TYR A 58 -21.78 14.11 8.26
N ILE A 59 -21.59 12.82 8.52
CA ILE A 59 -22.52 11.75 8.14
C ILE A 59 -23.88 11.89 8.85
N ASP A 60 -23.93 12.41 10.08
CA ASP A 60 -25.17 12.40 10.89
C ASP A 60 -25.97 13.72 10.95
N TYR A 61 -25.57 14.78 10.23
CA TYR A 61 -26.32 16.05 10.26
C TYR A 61 -27.51 16.07 9.27
N ARG A 62 -28.62 15.41 9.63
CA ARG A 62 -29.90 15.46 8.89
C ARG A 62 -30.62 16.79 9.14
N VAL A 63 -30.63 17.68 8.14
CA VAL A 63 -31.67 18.72 7.99
C VAL A 63 -32.07 18.76 6.51
N ALA A 64 -33.35 18.44 6.25
CA ALA A 64 -34.11 18.69 5.01
C ALA A 64 -33.57 18.13 3.66
N GLN A 65 -33.94 16.88 3.38
CA GLN A 65 -34.42 16.41 2.06
C GLN A 65 -33.49 16.43 0.83
N THR A 66 -32.19 16.16 0.97
CA THR A 66 -31.32 15.78 -0.17
C THR A 66 -30.47 14.56 0.17
N GLU A 67 -31.11 13.39 0.24
CA GLU A 67 -30.46 12.15 0.69
C GLU A 67 -29.59 11.47 -0.38
N GLU A 68 -29.66 11.90 -1.64
CA GLU A 68 -28.89 11.28 -2.74
C GLU A 68 -27.53 11.93 -3.07
N LYS A 69 -27.09 13.00 -2.40
CA LYS A 69 -25.79 13.64 -2.74
C LYS A 69 -24.65 13.40 -1.75
N ARG A 70 -24.93 12.92 -0.54
CA ARG A 70 -23.90 12.76 0.52
C ARG A 70 -23.22 11.39 0.53
N SER A 71 -23.98 10.32 0.28
CA SER A 71 -23.44 8.97 0.13
C SER A 71 -22.48 8.87 -1.06
N GLN A 72 -22.78 9.58 -2.15
CA GLN A 72 -21.94 9.66 -3.34
C GLN A 72 -20.61 10.37 -3.05
N VAL A 73 -20.64 11.49 -2.31
CA VAL A 73 -19.41 12.21 -1.90
C VAL A 73 -18.57 11.35 -0.96
N TYR A 74 -19.18 10.71 0.03
CA TYR A 74 -18.47 9.80 0.93
C TYR A 74 -17.84 8.62 0.19
N GLN A 75 -18.57 8.00 -0.74
CA GLN A 75 -18.06 6.91 -1.56
C GLN A 75 -16.92 7.38 -2.47
N HIS A 76 -17.04 8.55 -3.08
CA HIS A 76 -15.97 9.14 -3.89
C HIS A 76 -14.71 9.40 -3.08
N ILE A 77 -14.82 10.00 -1.87
CA ILE A 77 -13.66 10.20 -0.98
C ILE A 77 -13.03 8.86 -0.60
N LYS A 78 -13.84 7.83 -0.33
CA LYS A 78 -13.35 6.48 -0.03
C LYS A 78 -12.60 5.87 -1.22
N ASP A 79 -13.10 6.05 -2.43
CA ASP A 79 -12.46 5.58 -3.67
C ASP A 79 -11.12 6.32 -3.90
N MET A 80 -11.07 7.63 -3.67
CA MET A 80 -9.84 8.43 -3.76
C MET A 80 -8.80 8.03 -2.72
N VAL A 81 -9.22 7.76 -1.48
CA VAL A 81 -8.33 7.21 -0.44
C VAL A 81 -7.73 5.88 -0.90
N GLY A 82 -8.54 4.99 -1.47
CA GLY A 82 -8.07 3.70 -2.00
C GLY A 82 -7.08 3.85 -3.15
N HIS A 83 -7.34 4.77 -4.08
CA HIS A 83 -6.42 5.08 -5.18
C HIS A 83 -5.06 5.57 -4.65
N TRP A 84 -5.06 6.60 -3.81
CA TRP A 84 -3.83 7.18 -3.27
C TRP A 84 -3.09 6.27 -2.29
N GLN A 85 -3.81 5.39 -1.59
CA GLN A 85 -3.18 4.32 -0.83
C GLN A 85 -2.34 3.42 -1.76
N SER A 86 -2.90 2.99 -2.89
CA SER A 86 -2.17 2.14 -3.85
C SER A 86 -0.96 2.83 -4.46
N GLU A 87 -1.04 4.14 -4.72
CA GLU A 87 0.08 4.94 -5.24
C GLU A 87 1.16 5.16 -4.16
N SER A 88 0.76 5.43 -2.92
CA SER A 88 1.66 5.52 -1.77
C SER A 88 2.38 4.19 -1.50
N ASP A 89 1.66 3.07 -1.59
CA ASP A 89 2.23 1.73 -1.48
C ASP A 89 3.28 1.53 -2.58
N LYS A 90 2.98 1.83 -3.86
CA LYS A 90 3.97 1.73 -4.95
C LYS A 90 5.20 2.62 -4.72
N ALA A 91 4.99 3.87 -4.30
CA ALA A 91 6.07 4.82 -4.04
C ALA A 91 6.97 4.37 -2.88
N THR A 92 6.41 3.71 -1.87
CA THR A 92 7.14 3.17 -0.72
C THR A 92 7.77 1.81 -1.04
N ASN A 93 7.14 0.99 -1.88
CA ASN A 93 7.62 -0.33 -2.34
C ASN A 93 8.65 -0.24 -3.48
N VAL A 94 9.28 0.91 -3.72
CA VAL A 94 10.46 0.99 -4.61
C VAL A 94 11.63 0.17 -4.05
N GLN A 95 11.61 -0.18 -2.75
CA GLN A 95 12.45 -1.21 -2.13
C GLN A 95 11.76 -2.59 -2.05
N GLY A 96 10.83 -2.89 -2.95
CA GLY A 96 10.22 -4.21 -3.07
C GLY A 96 11.31 -5.23 -3.34
N VAL A 97 11.68 -5.99 -2.31
CA VAL A 97 12.43 -7.24 -2.42
C VAL A 97 11.76 -8.05 -3.52
N ARG A 98 12.37 -8.09 -4.72
CA ARG A 98 12.01 -9.08 -5.70
C ARG A 98 12.30 -10.42 -5.05
N LEU A 99 11.27 -11.11 -4.56
CA LEU A 99 11.32 -12.54 -4.33
C LEU A 99 11.46 -13.21 -5.70
N VAL A 100 12.67 -13.16 -6.27
CA VAL A 100 13.10 -14.04 -7.36
C VAL A 100 13.33 -15.40 -6.72
N GLY A 101 12.26 -16.17 -6.53
CA GLY A 101 12.40 -17.47 -5.87
C GLY A 101 11.10 -18.11 -5.40
N LEU A 102 10.06 -18.10 -6.23
CA LEU A 102 8.98 -19.09 -6.14
C LEU A 102 9.13 -20.17 -7.23
N THR A 103 10.35 -20.40 -7.70
CA THR A 103 10.66 -21.69 -8.31
C THR A 103 10.59 -22.74 -7.21
N GLU A 104 9.66 -23.69 -7.35
CA GLU A 104 9.62 -24.92 -6.54
C GLU A 104 11.04 -25.45 -6.38
N ILE A 105 11.56 -25.39 -5.15
CA ILE A 105 12.78 -26.11 -4.80
C ILE A 105 12.40 -27.58 -4.90
N PRO A 106 12.97 -28.36 -5.84
CA PRO A 106 12.68 -29.78 -5.89
C PRO A 106 12.99 -30.38 -4.52
N PRO A 107 12.10 -31.20 -3.94
CA PRO A 107 12.35 -31.78 -2.64
C PRO A 107 13.69 -32.51 -2.71
N ARG A 108 14.69 -32.00 -1.97
CA ARG A 108 15.91 -32.75 -1.68
C ARG A 108 15.44 -33.96 -0.88
N THR A 109 15.25 -35.08 -1.57
CA THR A 109 15.26 -36.39 -0.92
C THR A 109 16.52 -36.41 -0.07
N LYS A 110 16.34 -36.37 1.25
CA LYS A 110 17.44 -36.58 2.21
C LYS A 110 18.23 -37.77 1.70
N GLU A 111 19.47 -37.53 1.30
CA GLU A 111 20.43 -38.60 1.12
C GLU A 111 20.54 -39.27 2.49
N GLU A 112 19.91 -40.45 2.62
CA GLU A 112 20.28 -41.36 3.70
C GLU A 112 21.81 -41.50 3.65
N PRO A 113 22.52 -41.33 4.77
CA PRO A 113 23.96 -41.46 4.76
C PRO A 113 24.32 -42.83 4.19
N VAL A 114 25.20 -42.85 3.18
CA VAL A 114 25.70 -44.08 2.56
C VAL A 114 26.49 -44.83 3.62
N THR A 115 25.78 -45.71 4.33
CA THR A 115 26.37 -46.67 5.25
C THR A 115 26.74 -47.90 4.43
N ALA A 116 27.81 -48.61 4.80
CA ALA A 116 28.26 -49.82 4.09
C ALA A 116 27.13 -50.86 3.91
N ASP A 117 26.17 -50.87 4.83
CA ASP A 117 24.98 -51.71 4.79
C ASP A 117 23.98 -51.30 3.70
N SER A 118 23.86 -50.01 3.42
CA SER A 118 23.00 -49.47 2.34
C SER A 118 23.53 -49.83 0.95
N GLU A 119 24.86 -49.85 0.77
CA GLU A 119 25.50 -50.30 -0.48
C GLU A 119 25.34 -51.81 -0.68
N ARG A 120 25.58 -52.61 0.36
CA ARG A 120 25.34 -54.07 0.31
C ARG A 120 23.91 -54.38 -0.10
N ARG A 121 22.91 -53.73 0.51
CA ARG A 121 21.49 -53.91 0.15
C ARG A 121 21.16 -53.49 -1.28
N LYS A 122 21.82 -52.47 -1.83
CA LYS A 122 21.70 -52.10 -3.26
C LYS A 122 22.36 -53.15 -4.17
N GLN A 123 23.50 -53.70 -3.76
CA GLN A 123 24.25 -54.70 -4.51
C GLN A 123 23.48 -56.03 -4.59
N TYR A 124 22.91 -56.51 -3.47
CA TYR A 124 22.06 -57.71 -3.44
C TYR A 124 20.80 -57.54 -4.30
N ARG A 125 20.14 -56.38 -4.25
CA ARG A 125 18.99 -56.08 -5.12
C ARG A 125 19.35 -56.08 -6.60
N ARG A 126 20.51 -55.53 -6.99
CA ARG A 126 20.99 -55.57 -8.39
C ARG A 126 21.36 -56.99 -8.83
N ALA A 127 21.84 -57.82 -7.92
CA ALA A 127 22.14 -59.22 -8.17
C ALA A 127 20.88 -60.12 -8.19
N GLY A 128 19.70 -59.59 -7.86
CA GLY A 128 18.43 -60.34 -7.85
C GLY A 128 18.21 -61.20 -6.61
N TRP A 129 19.01 -61.00 -5.56
CA TRP A 129 18.91 -61.73 -4.30
C TRP A 129 18.05 -60.91 -3.33
N ARG A 130 17.00 -61.54 -2.78
CA ARG A 130 16.11 -60.94 -1.78
C ARG A 130 16.60 -61.22 -0.37
#